data_AF-L9VTC6-F1
#
_entry.id   AF-L9VTC6-F1
#
_cell.length_a   1.000
_cell.length_b   1.000
_cell.length_c   1.000
_cell.angle_alpha   90.00
_cell.angle_beta   90.00
_cell.angle_gamma   90.00
#
_symmetry.space_group_name_H-M   'P 1'
#
loop_
_entity.id
_entity.type
_entity.pdbx_description
1 polymer ?
#
loop_
_entity_poly.entity_id
_entity_poly.type
_entity_poly.pdbx_seq_one_letter_code
_entity_poly.pdbx_strand_id
1 'polypeptide(L)'
;MADPSNSDRTRSLSKRINQLAADGTENDDTAKQLALELVRTHHDRINELYYEDGLSDAEAEALALDEADVTTAGATLVMTVTGRSDDDVEAAIESIQQNTAA
;
A
#
# COMPACT_ATOMS: atom_id res chain seq x y z
N MET A 1 -17.50 -14.14 -7.56
CA MET A 1 -17.01 -14.93 -6.40
C MET A 1 -15.54 -14.64 -6.28
N ALA A 2 -15.13 -13.84 -5.28
CA ALA A 2 -13.72 -13.68 -4.97
C ALA A 2 -13.21 -15.01 -4.38
N ASP A 3 -12.11 -15.53 -4.90
CA ASP A 3 -11.52 -16.76 -4.39
C ASP A 3 -11.05 -16.51 -2.94
N PRO A 4 -11.57 -17.21 -1.93
CA PRO A 4 -11.21 -16.97 -0.53
C PRO A 4 -9.70 -17.13 -0.30
N SER A 5 -9.03 -17.95 -1.14
CA SER A 5 -7.58 -18.13 -1.15
C SER A 5 -6.83 -16.84 -1.45
N ASN A 6 -7.42 -15.93 -2.21
CA ASN A 6 -6.81 -14.64 -2.57
C ASN A 6 -6.91 -13.65 -1.41
N SER A 7 -8.06 -13.60 -0.73
CA SER A 7 -8.26 -12.75 0.45
C SER A 7 -7.35 -13.11 1.62
N ASP A 8 -7.14 -14.41 1.87
CA ASP A 8 -6.21 -14.87 2.92
C ASP A 8 -4.74 -14.58 2.57
N ARG A 9 -4.37 -14.68 1.29
CA ARG A 9 -3.03 -14.29 0.81
C ARG A 9 -2.80 -12.80 0.98
N THR A 10 -3.73 -11.96 0.55
CA THR A 10 -3.64 -10.50 0.66
C THR A 10 -3.49 -10.06 2.11
N ARG A 11 -4.33 -10.59 3.01
CA ARG A 11 -4.24 -10.30 4.45
C ARG A 11 -2.90 -10.77 5.06
N SER A 12 -2.34 -11.86 4.55
CA SER A 12 -1.01 -12.33 4.95
C SER A 12 0.10 -11.39 4.48
N LEU A 13 -0.03 -10.81 3.28
CA LEU A 13 0.93 -9.83 2.73
C LEU A 13 0.90 -8.51 3.51
N SER A 14 -0.28 -7.93 3.74
CA SER A 14 -0.40 -6.67 4.49
C SER A 14 0.14 -6.81 5.92
N LYS A 15 -0.16 -7.93 6.59
CA LYS A 15 0.41 -8.24 7.91
C LYS A 15 1.94 -8.32 7.90
N ARG A 16 2.54 -8.96 6.89
CA ARG A 16 4.02 -9.08 6.79
C ARG A 16 4.67 -7.72 6.52
N ILE A 17 4.07 -6.90 5.67
CA ILE A 17 4.53 -5.53 5.40
C ILE A 17 4.48 -4.67 6.66
N ASN A 18 3.37 -4.71 7.40
CA ASN A 18 3.23 -3.98 8.65
C ASN A 18 4.26 -4.41 9.70
N GLN A 19 4.56 -5.72 9.77
CA GLN A 19 5.61 -6.23 10.65
C GLN A 19 7.00 -5.75 10.22
N LEU A 20 7.32 -5.79 8.92
CA LEU A 20 8.60 -5.29 8.41
C LEU A 20 8.81 -3.81 8.71
N ALA A 21 7.76 -3.00 8.54
CA ALA A 21 7.80 -1.57 8.86
C ALA A 21 8.00 -1.32 10.37
N ALA A 22 7.43 -2.16 11.24
CA ALA A 22 7.59 -2.04 12.70
C ALA A 22 8.95 -2.53 13.19
N ASP A 23 9.48 -3.61 12.61
CA ASP A 23 10.76 -4.22 13.00
C ASP A 23 11.98 -3.44 12.49
N GLY A 24 11.78 -2.46 11.59
CA GLY A 24 12.84 -1.60 11.05
C GLY A 24 13.95 -2.38 10.31
N THR A 25 13.64 -3.59 9.84
CA THR A 25 14.63 -4.47 9.25
C THR A 25 14.76 -4.19 7.75
N GLU A 26 15.84 -3.50 7.37
CA GLU A 26 16.25 -3.15 5.98
C GLU A 26 16.70 -4.37 5.17
N ASN A 27 15.88 -5.42 5.06
CA ASN A 27 16.10 -6.41 4.00
C ASN A 27 15.40 -5.93 2.73
N ASP A 28 16.01 -4.92 2.11
CA ASP A 28 15.45 -4.12 1.01
C ASP A 28 14.90 -4.98 -0.14
N ASP A 29 15.59 -6.06 -0.51
CA ASP A 29 15.12 -6.95 -1.58
C ASP A 29 13.85 -7.71 -1.20
N THR A 30 13.75 -8.15 0.06
CA THR A 30 12.57 -8.88 0.55
C THR A 30 11.39 -7.92 0.73
N ALA A 31 11.64 -6.75 1.31
CA ALA A 31 10.62 -5.70 1.47
C ALA A 31 10.09 -5.27 0.10
N LYS A 32 10.98 -5.04 -0.87
CA LYS A 32 10.61 -4.67 -2.24
C LYS A 32 9.81 -5.76 -2.95
N GLN A 33 10.18 -7.03 -2.82
CA GLN A 33 9.41 -8.13 -3.42
C GLN A 33 8.00 -8.22 -2.85
N LEU A 34 7.85 -8.11 -1.53
CA LEU A 34 6.55 -8.14 -0.87
C LEU A 34 5.71 -6.90 -1.23
N ALA A 35 6.33 -5.73 -1.29
CA ALA A 35 5.68 -4.48 -1.69
C ALA A 35 5.16 -4.56 -3.13
N LEU A 36 5.99 -5.03 -4.07
CA LEU A 36 5.58 -5.23 -5.47
C LEU A 36 4.46 -6.27 -5.60
N GLU A 37 4.48 -7.35 -4.82
CA GLU A 37 3.41 -8.34 -4.80
C GLU A 37 2.09 -7.74 -4.28
N LEU A 38 2.17 -6.92 -3.23
CA LEU A 38 1.01 -6.25 -2.65
C LEU A 38 0.42 -5.24 -3.64
N VAL A 39 1.22 -4.35 -4.21
CA VAL A 39 0.77 -3.38 -5.23
C VAL A 39 0.16 -4.09 -6.43
N ARG A 40 0.76 -5.17 -6.92
CA ARG A 40 0.18 -5.98 -8.02
C ARG A 40 -1.14 -6.61 -7.65
N THR A 41 -1.30 -7.05 -6.41
CA THR A 41 -2.55 -7.66 -5.92
C THR A 41 -3.68 -6.62 -5.86
N HIS A 42 -3.35 -5.38 -5.56
CA HIS A 42 -4.30 -4.26 -5.49
C HIS A 42 -4.35 -3.39 -6.76
N HIS A 43 -3.63 -3.76 -7.81
CA HIS A 43 -3.47 -2.94 -9.01
C HIS A 43 -4.80 -2.55 -9.67
N ASP A 44 -5.78 -3.46 -9.70
CA ASP A 44 -7.09 -3.16 -10.25
C ASP A 44 -7.83 -2.09 -9.42
N ARG A 45 -7.71 -2.18 -8.09
CA ARG A 45 -8.29 -1.18 -7.17
C ARG A 45 -7.58 0.17 -7.29
N ILE A 46 -6.25 0.17 -7.41
CA ILE A 46 -5.46 1.38 -7.64
C ILE A 46 -5.89 2.06 -8.94
N ASN A 47 -6.06 1.30 -10.02
CA ASN A 47 -6.54 1.85 -11.29
C ASN A 47 -7.96 2.40 -11.20
N GLU A 48 -8.86 1.70 -10.49
CA GLU A 48 -10.21 2.20 -10.25
C GLU A 48 -10.17 3.56 -9.55
N LEU A 49 -9.41 3.69 -8.46
CA LEU A 49 -9.24 4.93 -7.72
C LEU A 49 -8.61 6.06 -8.57
N TYR A 50 -7.63 5.72 -9.41
CA TYR A 50 -6.99 6.68 -10.30
C TYR A 50 -7.91 7.17 -11.42
N TYR A 51 -8.60 6.25 -12.12
CA TYR A 51 -9.39 6.60 -13.30
C TYR A 51 -10.82 7.03 -12.97
N GLU A 52 -11.44 6.45 -11.94
CA GLU A 52 -12.85 6.69 -11.59
C GLU A 52 -12.99 7.79 -10.53
N ASP A 53 -12.14 7.79 -9.51
CA ASP A 53 -12.20 8.78 -8.42
C ASP A 53 -11.30 10.02 -8.69
N GLY A 54 -10.45 9.95 -9.71
CA GLY A 54 -9.59 11.07 -10.13
C GLY A 54 -8.48 11.39 -9.14
N LEU A 55 -8.11 10.44 -8.27
CA LEU A 55 -6.98 10.56 -7.36
C LEU A 55 -5.66 10.57 -8.14
N SER A 56 -4.63 11.18 -7.57
CA SER A 56 -3.28 11.01 -8.12
C SER A 56 -2.82 9.56 -7.98
N ASP A 57 -1.84 9.15 -8.79
CA ASP A 57 -1.29 7.78 -8.75
C ASP A 57 -0.76 7.40 -7.36
N ALA A 58 -0.16 8.35 -6.64
CA ALA A 58 0.33 8.14 -5.28
C ALA A 58 -0.81 8.01 -4.26
N GLU A 59 -1.83 8.88 -4.34
CA GLU A 59 -3.00 8.82 -3.46
C GLU A 59 -3.84 7.55 -3.69
N ALA A 60 -4.01 7.14 -4.96
CA ALA A 60 -4.71 5.92 -5.32
C ALA A 60 -3.99 4.68 -4.77
N GLU A 61 -2.66 4.61 -4.87
CA GLU A 61 -1.88 3.54 -4.26
C GLU A 61 -2.03 3.53 -2.74
N ALA A 62 -1.87 4.70 -2.11
CA ALA A 62 -1.90 4.80 -0.66
C ALA A 62 -3.29 4.44 -0.09
N LEU A 63 -4.37 4.91 -0.72
CA LEU A 63 -5.73 4.58 -0.32
C LEU A 63 -6.04 3.08 -0.53
N ALA A 64 -5.60 2.48 -1.65
CA ALA A 64 -5.77 1.05 -1.85
C ALA A 64 -5.01 0.20 -0.81
N LEU A 65 -3.86 0.69 -0.34
CA LEU A 65 -3.10 0.05 0.74
C LEU A 65 -3.83 0.18 2.10
N ASP A 66 -4.40 1.35 2.39
CA ASP A 66 -5.21 1.56 3.61
C ASP A 66 -6.44 0.63 3.64
N GLU A 67 -7.18 0.54 2.52
CA GLU A 67 -8.28 -0.40 2.34
C GLU A 67 -7.85 -1.88 2.51
N ALA A 68 -6.56 -2.17 2.35
CA ALA A 68 -5.96 -3.49 2.51
C ALA A 68 -5.44 -3.78 3.94
N ASP A 69 -5.80 -2.96 4.92
CA ASP A 69 -5.32 -3.01 6.31
C ASP A 69 -3.80 -2.78 6.44
N VAL A 70 -3.19 -2.06 5.49
CA VAL A 70 -1.78 -1.66 5.58
C VAL A 70 -1.71 -0.40 6.44
N THR A 71 -0.89 -0.45 7.48
CA THR A 71 -0.66 0.72 8.36
C THR A 71 0.07 1.82 7.61
N THR A 72 -0.04 3.06 8.07
CA THR A 72 0.70 4.20 7.51
C THR A 72 2.19 3.91 7.34
N ALA A 73 2.84 3.35 8.36
CA ALA A 73 4.26 2.99 8.28
C ALA A 73 4.53 1.90 7.22
N GLY A 74 3.63 0.94 7.08
CA GLY A 74 3.68 -0.07 6.03
C GLY A 74 3.49 0.52 4.63
N ALA A 75 2.56 1.46 4.47
CA ALA A 75 2.31 2.15 3.21
C ALA A 75 3.52 3.01 2.80
N THR A 76 4.09 3.77 3.74
CA THR A 76 5.35 4.50 3.52
C THR A 76 6.45 3.55 3.06
N LEU A 77 6.66 2.42 3.76
CA LEU A 77 7.66 1.43 3.36
C LEU A 77 7.41 0.95 1.92
N VAL A 78 6.19 0.53 1.59
CA VAL A 78 5.82 0.03 0.25
C VAL A 78 6.14 1.07 -0.83
N MET A 79 5.64 2.29 -0.66
CA MET A 79 5.78 3.34 -1.67
C MET A 79 7.24 3.77 -1.85
N THR A 80 8.02 3.84 -0.77
CA THR A 80 9.46 4.13 -0.85
C THR A 80 10.22 3.02 -1.57
N VAL A 81 10.00 1.73 -1.24
CA VAL A 81 10.76 0.62 -1.85
C VAL A 81 10.33 0.32 -3.29
N THR A 82 9.11 0.70 -3.69
CA THR A 82 8.65 0.65 -5.09
C THR A 82 9.18 1.82 -5.92
N GLY A 83 9.79 2.82 -5.28
CA GLY A 83 10.54 3.89 -5.94
C GLY A 83 9.76 5.19 -6.14
N ARG A 84 8.71 5.45 -5.34
CA ARG A 84 8.09 6.77 -5.29
C ARG A 84 9.00 7.79 -4.63
N SER A 85 8.80 9.06 -5.00
CA SER A 85 9.54 10.16 -4.39
C SER A 85 9.03 10.44 -2.97
N ASP A 86 9.90 10.97 -2.10
CA ASP A 86 9.52 11.27 -0.71
C ASP A 86 8.35 12.27 -0.65
N ASP A 87 8.30 13.25 -1.56
CA ASP A 87 7.21 14.22 -1.67
C ASP A 87 5.86 13.55 -2.02
N ASP A 88 5.87 12.59 -2.95
CA ASP A 88 4.67 11.84 -3.32
C ASP A 88 4.18 10.96 -2.17
N VAL A 89 5.12 10.36 -1.44
CA VAL A 89 4.81 9.53 -0.26
C VAL A 89 4.17 10.39 0.83
N GLU A 90 4.77 11.54 1.17
CA GLU A 90 4.25 12.44 2.20
C GLU A 90 2.82 12.90 1.87
N ALA A 91 2.60 13.41 0.65
CA ALA A 91 1.29 13.88 0.20
C ALA A 91 0.23 12.77 0.25
N ALA A 92 0.57 11.56 -0.19
CA ALA A 92 -0.37 10.46 -0.21
C ALA A 92 -0.72 9.95 1.20
N ILE A 93 0.26 9.90 2.10
CA ILE A 93 0.02 9.55 3.50
C ILE A 93 -0.87 10.59 4.20
N GLU A 94 -0.63 11.88 3.98
CA GLU A 94 -1.49 12.93 4.52
C GLU A 94 -2.93 12.80 4.02
N SER A 95 -3.11 12.47 2.73
CA SER A 95 -4.42 12.28 2.11
C SER A 95 -5.23 11.16 2.79
N ILE A 96 -4.62 10.00 3.05
CA ILE A 96 -5.28 8.90 3.77
C ILE A 96 -5.62 9.32 5.20
N GLN A 97 -4.69 9.96 5.92
CA GLN A 97 -4.91 10.36 7.31
C GLN A 97 -6.07 11.35 7.46
N GLN A 98 -6.26 12.23 6.48
CA GLN A 98 -7.39 13.16 6.43
C GLN A 98 -8.71 12.44 6.15
N ASN A 99 -8.73 11.43 5.27
CA ASN A 99 -9.92 10.65 4.96
C ASN A 99 -10.34 9.71 6.10
N THR A 100 -9.40 9.13 6.85
CA THR A 100 -9.70 8.21 7.95
C THR A 100 -10.12 8.94 9.24
N ALA A 101 -9.87 10.25 9.35
CA ALA A 101 -10.25 11.08 10.50
C ALA A 101 -11.64 11.75 10.37
N ALA A 102 -12.30 11.63 9.22
CA ALA A 102 -13.61 12.22 8.92
C ALA A 102 -14.77 11.25 9.19
#